data_AF-A0A7X1PE01-F1
#
_entry.id   AF-A0A7X1PE01-F1
#
_cell.length_a   1.000
_cell.length_b   1.000
_cell.length_c   1.000
_cell.angle_alpha   90.00
_cell.angle_beta   90.00
_cell.angle_gamma   90.00
#
_symmetry.space_group_name_H-M   'P 1'
#
loop_
_entity.id
_entity.type
_entity.pdbx_description
1 polymer ?
#
loop_
_entity_poly.entity_id
_entity_poly.type
_entity_poly.pdbx_seq_one_letter_code
_entity_poly.pdbx_strand_id
1 'polypeptide(L)'
;MVVMLHRLWPDNWGPRMEGALRASLLCLHEANQARRREEQYTLLDVVPMLSSADFRADVLKQAPDLALWAWWRDNYDNMGRALQQQTANPVTTKVGRFLVTQASRVVVGQARSTFDPRPLLKEGGVLVVNSAVGLLGEGAASLVGATVLNLLGLIVEEQVALPPGQRSRLVALVDESSTLGAADYPRMLSELGKYGASFVLVTQSLAKLDAIDEALRPT
;
A
#
# COMPACT_ATOMS: atom_id res chain seq x y z
N MET A 1 0.28 -3.10 3.46
CA MET A 1 -0.41 -1.82 3.14
C MET A 1 -0.27 -0.79 4.25
N VAL A 2 -0.62 -1.09 5.52
CA VAL A 2 -0.50 -0.12 6.64
C VAL A 2 0.91 0.46 6.80
N VAL A 3 1.96 -0.39 6.79
CA VAL A 3 3.37 0.06 6.87
C VAL A 3 3.75 1.01 5.73
N MET A 4 3.29 0.71 4.51
CA MET A 4 3.52 1.56 3.34
C MET A 4 2.81 2.91 3.47
N LEU A 5 1.57 2.93 3.97
CA LEU A 5 0.83 4.17 4.22
C LEU A 5 1.43 5.00 5.37
N HIS A 6 2.04 4.34 6.36
CA HIS A 6 2.81 5.02 7.40
C HIS A 6 4.02 5.75 6.80
N ARG A 7 4.79 5.09 5.93
CA ARG A 7 5.91 5.71 5.19
C ARG A 7 5.46 6.83 4.25
N LEU A 8 4.25 6.74 3.67
CA LEU A 8 3.69 7.80 2.84
C LEU A 8 3.29 9.04 3.66
N TRP A 9 2.98 8.87 4.95
CA TRP A 9 2.47 9.91 5.84
C TRP A 9 3.20 9.92 7.19
N PRO A 10 4.54 10.12 7.18
CA PRO A 10 5.34 10.05 8.41
C PRO A 10 4.91 11.13 9.40
N ASP A 11 4.60 12.32 8.89
CA ASP A 11 4.08 13.42 9.69
C ASP A 11 2.58 13.22 9.95
N ASN A 12 2.22 13.14 11.24
CA ASN A 12 0.87 12.95 11.75
C ASN A 12 0.31 11.53 11.61
N TRP A 13 1.09 10.53 12.01
CA TRP A 13 0.63 9.16 12.27
C TRP A 13 0.49 8.92 13.78
N GLY A 14 -0.69 8.51 14.23
CA GLY A 14 -0.97 8.26 15.65
C GLY A 14 -1.70 6.94 15.86
N PRO A 15 -1.66 6.37 17.08
CA PRO A 15 -2.17 5.03 17.37
C PRO A 15 -3.68 4.87 17.06
N ARG A 16 -4.47 5.93 17.27
CA ARG A 16 -5.91 5.92 16.93
C ARG A 16 -6.15 5.89 15.43
N MET A 17 -5.40 6.70 14.67
CA MET A 17 -5.46 6.70 13.22
C MET A 17 -5.04 5.34 12.65
N GLU A 18 -3.93 4.78 13.16
CA GLU A 18 -3.48 3.46 12.74
C GLU A 18 -4.51 2.37 13.04
N GLY A 19 -5.07 2.36 14.25
CA GLY A 19 -6.10 1.41 14.64
C GLY A 19 -7.31 1.47 13.71
N ALA A 20 -7.84 2.66 13.46
CA ALA A 20 -8.98 2.88 12.57
C ALA A 20 -8.69 2.48 11.12
N LEU A 21 -7.52 2.84 10.59
CA LEU A 21 -7.11 2.47 9.24
C LEU A 21 -6.90 0.96 9.11
N ARG A 22 -6.22 0.34 10.07
CA ARG A 22 -5.95 -1.11 10.10
C ARG A 22 -7.23 -1.91 10.18
N ALA A 23 -8.13 -1.57 11.11
CA ALA A 23 -9.42 -2.25 11.25
C ALA A 23 -10.28 -2.10 9.98
N SER A 24 -10.30 -0.92 9.37
CA SER A 24 -10.99 -0.69 8.09
C SER A 24 -10.42 -1.57 6.99
N LEU A 25 -9.11 -1.55 6.78
CA LEU A 25 -8.46 -2.35 5.73
C LEU A 25 -8.64 -3.85 5.95
N LEU A 26 -8.57 -4.34 7.19
CA LEU A 26 -8.81 -5.74 7.51
C LEU A 26 -10.26 -6.15 7.23
N CYS A 27 -11.25 -5.35 7.64
CA CYS A 27 -12.66 -5.67 7.36
C CYS A 27 -12.95 -5.71 5.87
N LEU A 28 -12.43 -4.75 5.09
CA LEU A 28 -12.59 -4.74 3.64
C LEU A 28 -11.89 -5.94 2.99
N HIS A 29 -10.71 -6.32 3.49
CA HIS A 29 -9.99 -7.50 3.02
C HIS A 29 -10.75 -8.81 3.29
N GLU A 30 -11.25 -8.99 4.52
CA GLU A 30 -12.04 -10.16 4.91
C GLU A 30 -13.32 -10.26 4.07
N ALA A 31 -14.07 -9.16 3.94
CA ALA A 31 -15.25 -9.14 3.10
C ALA A 31 -14.93 -9.46 1.63
N ASN A 32 -13.77 -9.01 1.13
CA ASN A 32 -13.32 -9.31 -0.23
C ASN A 32 -13.00 -10.78 -0.49
N GLN A 33 -12.81 -11.61 0.53
CA GLN A 33 -12.62 -13.06 0.37
C GLN A 33 -13.89 -13.76 -0.14
N ALA A 34 -15.07 -13.25 0.23
CA ALA A 34 -16.36 -13.80 -0.18
C ALA A 34 -16.96 -13.12 -1.42
N ARG A 35 -16.37 -12.01 -1.88
CA ARG A 35 -16.90 -11.19 -2.99
C ARG A 35 -16.27 -11.57 -4.33
N ARG A 36 -17.03 -11.39 -5.41
CA ARG A 36 -16.50 -11.52 -6.77
C ARG A 36 -15.47 -10.44 -7.04
N ARG A 37 -14.52 -10.71 -7.94
CA ARG A 37 -13.41 -9.81 -8.25
C ARG A 37 -13.87 -8.44 -8.76
N GLU A 38 -15.01 -8.38 -9.44
CA GLU A 38 -15.60 -7.15 -9.98
C GLU A 38 -16.31 -6.31 -8.91
N GLU A 39 -16.58 -6.90 -7.74
CA GLU A 39 -17.38 -6.32 -6.66
C GLU A 39 -16.54 -6.05 -5.40
N GLN A 40 -15.22 -6.26 -5.47
CA GLN A 40 -14.32 -6.07 -4.33
C GLN A 40 -14.25 -4.60 -3.91
N TYR A 41 -14.21 -4.39 -2.59
CA TYR A 41 -13.89 -3.12 -1.98
C TYR A 41 -12.43 -2.73 -2.24
N THR A 42 -12.19 -1.44 -2.19
CA THR A 42 -10.95 -0.76 -2.60
C THR A 42 -10.40 0.10 -1.48
N LEU A 43 -9.25 0.75 -1.71
CA LEU A 43 -8.69 1.70 -0.74
C LEU A 43 -9.65 2.86 -0.43
N LEU A 44 -10.48 3.24 -1.40
CA LEU A 44 -11.42 4.36 -1.26
C LEU A 44 -12.56 4.04 -0.29
N ASP A 45 -12.88 2.75 -0.10
CA ASP A 45 -13.93 2.28 0.80
C ASP A 45 -13.57 2.38 2.29
N VAL A 46 -12.31 2.70 2.60
CA VAL A 46 -11.89 3.06 3.97
C VAL A 46 -12.64 4.30 4.48
N VAL A 47 -12.96 5.25 3.59
CA VAL A 47 -13.70 6.46 3.96
C VAL A 47 -15.12 6.12 4.46
N PRO A 48 -15.98 5.42 3.68
CA PRO A 48 -17.30 5.05 4.14
C PRO A 48 -17.30 4.06 5.32
N MET A 49 -16.27 3.23 5.51
CA MET A 49 -16.13 2.42 6.75
C MET A 49 -16.17 3.28 8.02
N LEU A 50 -15.53 4.45 7.97
CA LEU A 50 -15.42 5.36 9.12
C LEU A 50 -16.58 6.36 9.18
N SER A 51 -17.10 6.81 8.04
CA SER A 51 -18.14 7.86 8.01
C SER A 51 -19.58 7.36 7.97
N SER A 52 -19.83 6.13 7.51
CA SER A 52 -21.18 5.56 7.36
C SER A 52 -21.36 4.32 8.23
N ALA A 53 -22.28 4.41 9.20
CA ALA A 53 -22.62 3.27 10.07
C ALA A 53 -23.27 2.12 9.28
N ASP A 54 -24.13 2.44 8.32
CA ASP A 54 -24.83 1.45 7.50
C ASP A 54 -23.84 0.69 6.60
N PHE A 55 -22.94 1.40 5.92
CA PHE A 55 -21.91 0.78 5.08
C PHE A 55 -21.01 -0.14 5.91
N ARG A 56 -20.55 0.35 7.07
CA ARG A 56 -19.74 -0.45 7.99
C ARG A 56 -20.46 -1.72 8.44
N ALA A 57 -21.74 -1.61 8.81
CA ALA A 57 -22.54 -2.76 9.22
C ALA A 57 -22.66 -3.80 8.08
N ASP A 58 -22.84 -3.35 6.84
CA ASP A 58 -22.94 -4.25 5.68
C ASP A 58 -21.61 -4.92 5.34
N VAL A 59 -20.47 -4.23 5.50
CA VAL A 59 -19.14 -4.84 5.36
C VAL A 59 -18.90 -5.84 6.48
N LEU A 60 -19.21 -5.51 7.74
CA LEU A 60 -18.99 -6.39 8.88
C LEU A 60 -19.78 -7.69 8.80
N LYS A 61 -21.01 -7.67 8.25
CA LYS A 61 -21.79 -8.90 7.96
C LYS A 61 -21.04 -9.90 7.08
N GLN A 62 -20.11 -9.41 6.24
CA GLN A 62 -19.31 -10.21 5.33
C GLN A 62 -17.91 -10.54 5.88
N ALA A 63 -17.53 -9.98 7.03
CA ALA A 63 -16.26 -10.22 7.71
C ALA A 63 -16.52 -11.10 8.97
N PRO A 64 -16.24 -12.41 8.94
CA PRO A 64 -16.63 -13.33 10.00
C PRO A 64 -15.79 -13.21 11.30
N ASP A 65 -14.73 -12.41 11.30
CA ASP A 65 -13.81 -12.28 12.43
C ASP A 65 -14.45 -11.54 13.62
N LEU A 66 -14.77 -12.29 14.69
CA LEU A 66 -15.34 -11.76 15.93
C LEU A 66 -14.44 -10.72 16.61
N ALA A 67 -13.12 -10.79 16.43
CA ALA A 67 -12.20 -9.80 16.99
C ALA A 67 -12.35 -8.44 16.29
N LEU A 68 -12.59 -8.42 14.98
CA LEU A 68 -12.88 -7.18 14.24
C LEU A 68 -14.20 -6.57 14.69
N TRP A 69 -15.23 -7.39 14.90
CA TRP A 69 -16.52 -6.92 15.43
C TRP A 69 -16.38 -6.30 16.82
N ALA A 70 -15.66 -6.98 17.73
CA ALA A 70 -15.38 -6.45 19.06
C ALA A 70 -14.58 -5.15 18.98
N TRP A 71 -13.58 -5.09 18.09
CA TRP A 71 -12.79 -3.88 17.89
C TRP A 71 -13.68 -2.69 17.50
N TRP A 72 -14.54 -2.84 16.47
CA TRP A 72 -15.41 -1.75 16.03
C TRP A 72 -16.39 -1.33 17.11
N ARG A 73 -17.02 -2.28 17.79
CA ARG A 73 -17.92 -2.00 18.91
C ARG A 73 -17.22 -1.18 20.00
N ASP A 74 -16.08 -1.67 20.48
CA ASP A 74 -15.43 -1.15 21.70
C ASP A 74 -14.56 0.08 21.42
N ASN A 75 -14.02 0.22 20.21
CA ASN A 75 -13.05 1.25 19.85
C ASN A 75 -13.58 2.28 18.84
N TYR A 76 -14.85 2.18 18.42
CA TYR A 76 -15.42 3.14 17.49
C TYR A 76 -16.92 3.38 17.71
N ASP A 77 -17.76 2.35 17.65
CA ASP A 77 -19.22 2.49 17.65
C ASP A 77 -19.77 3.01 18.98
N ASN A 78 -19.19 2.57 20.12
CA ASN A 78 -19.58 3.03 21.45
C ASN A 78 -19.08 4.47 21.78
N MET A 79 -18.27 5.07 20.91
CA MET A 79 -17.79 6.44 21.11
C MET A 79 -18.87 7.46 20.75
N GLY A 80 -18.88 8.61 21.43
CA GLY A 80 -19.70 9.75 21.02
C GLY A 80 -19.29 10.26 19.63
N ARG A 81 -20.27 10.77 18.85
CA ARG A 81 -20.06 11.22 17.46
C ARG A 81 -18.85 12.16 17.28
N ALA A 82 -18.62 13.08 18.23
CA ALA A 82 -17.48 13.98 18.17
C ALA A 82 -16.13 13.24 18.20
N LEU A 83 -16.01 12.22 19.05
CA LEU A 83 -14.79 11.41 19.18
C LEU A 83 -14.61 10.46 17.99
N GLN A 84 -15.70 9.90 17.45
CA GLN A 84 -15.68 9.16 16.18
C GLN A 84 -15.12 10.05 15.06
N GLN A 85 -15.63 11.27 14.92
CA GLN A 85 -15.16 12.20 13.91
C GLN A 85 -13.67 12.58 14.10
N GLN A 86 -13.22 12.81 15.33
CA GLN A 86 -11.81 13.04 15.63
C GLN A 86 -10.91 11.84 15.27
N THR A 87 -11.43 10.62 15.44
CA THR A 87 -10.71 9.38 15.09
C THR A 87 -10.71 9.15 13.57
N ALA A 88 -11.80 9.46 12.90
CA ALA A 88 -11.97 9.30 11.46
C ALA A 88 -11.18 10.32 10.65
N ASN A 89 -11.23 11.61 11.04
CA ASN A 89 -10.73 12.73 10.25
C ASN A 89 -9.29 12.57 9.74
N PRO A 90 -8.31 12.10 10.55
CA PRO A 90 -6.95 11.88 10.06
C PRO A 90 -6.89 10.84 8.94
N VAL A 91 -7.66 9.76 9.05
CA VAL A 91 -7.72 8.69 8.04
C VAL A 91 -8.44 9.19 6.79
N THR A 92 -9.64 9.77 6.95
CA THR A 92 -10.48 10.22 5.83
C THR A 92 -9.84 11.35 5.06
N THR A 93 -9.12 12.26 5.71
CA THR A 93 -8.37 13.33 5.03
C THR A 93 -7.22 12.78 4.20
N LYS A 94 -6.49 11.78 4.71
CA LYS A 94 -5.33 11.20 4.01
C LYS A 94 -5.76 10.30 2.85
N VAL A 95 -6.70 9.38 3.08
CA VAL A 95 -7.29 8.54 2.01
C VAL A 95 -8.07 9.39 1.01
N GLY A 96 -8.77 10.43 1.48
CA GLY A 96 -9.54 11.35 0.65
C GLY A 96 -8.69 12.11 -0.37
N ARG A 97 -7.36 12.22 -0.20
CA ARG A 97 -6.47 12.80 -1.22
C ARG A 97 -6.53 12.03 -2.54
N PHE A 98 -6.75 10.71 -2.48
CA PHE A 98 -6.90 9.89 -3.69
C PHE A 98 -8.25 10.11 -4.39
N LEU A 99 -9.24 10.72 -3.72
CA LEU A 99 -10.52 11.08 -4.31
C LEU A 99 -10.47 12.39 -5.10
N VAL A 100 -9.42 13.20 -4.96
CA VAL A 100 -9.37 14.56 -5.52
C VAL A 100 -9.33 14.54 -7.05
N THR A 101 -8.41 13.78 -7.65
CA THR A 101 -8.27 13.70 -9.10
C THR A 101 -8.98 12.48 -9.67
N GLN A 102 -9.56 12.61 -10.88
CA GLN A 102 -10.17 11.47 -11.57
C GLN A 102 -9.15 10.36 -11.82
N ALA A 103 -7.93 10.73 -12.21
CA ALA A 103 -6.87 9.76 -12.47
C ALA A 103 -6.54 8.93 -11.21
N SER A 104 -6.39 9.56 -10.05
CA SER A 104 -6.18 8.85 -8.79
C SER A 104 -7.33 7.92 -8.45
N ARG A 105 -8.59 8.37 -8.58
CA ARG A 105 -9.78 7.53 -8.34
C ARG A 105 -9.80 6.30 -9.25
N VAL A 106 -9.47 6.47 -10.52
CA VAL A 106 -9.43 5.37 -11.49
C VAL A 106 -8.26 4.41 -11.23
N VAL A 107 -7.19 4.84 -10.56
CA VAL A 107 -6.07 3.93 -10.24
C VAL A 107 -6.32 3.17 -8.93
N VAL A 108 -6.72 3.85 -7.85
CA VAL A 108 -6.85 3.21 -6.52
C VAL A 108 -8.24 2.67 -6.22
N GLY A 109 -9.24 3.05 -7.03
CA GLY A 109 -10.65 2.73 -6.84
C GLY A 109 -11.17 1.61 -7.74
N GLN A 110 -10.29 0.77 -8.30
CA GLN A 110 -10.69 -0.37 -9.12
C GLN A 110 -10.67 -1.65 -8.30
N ALA A 111 -11.79 -2.39 -8.33
CA ALA A 111 -11.88 -3.72 -7.72
C ALA A 111 -10.92 -4.73 -8.38
N ARG A 112 -10.74 -4.62 -9.70
CA ARG A 112 -9.88 -5.50 -10.48
C ARG A 112 -8.58 -4.79 -10.89
N SER A 113 -7.45 -5.33 -10.45
CA SER A 113 -6.16 -5.01 -11.09
C SER A 113 -6.11 -5.61 -12.49
N THR A 114 -5.70 -4.80 -13.47
CA THR A 114 -5.36 -5.22 -14.84
C THR A 114 -3.89 -5.63 -14.99
N PHE A 115 -3.13 -5.56 -13.90
CA PHE A 115 -1.68 -5.76 -13.89
C PHE A 115 -1.29 -6.91 -12.94
N ASP A 116 -0.53 -7.87 -13.47
CA ASP A 116 0.15 -8.94 -12.71
C ASP A 116 1.59 -9.09 -13.23
N PRO A 117 2.61 -8.79 -12.43
CA PRO A 117 4.01 -8.91 -12.85
C PRO A 117 4.61 -10.31 -12.66
N ARG A 118 3.86 -11.31 -12.17
CA ARG A 118 4.40 -12.67 -12.01
C ARG A 118 4.89 -13.33 -13.31
N PRO A 119 4.17 -13.20 -14.44
CA PRO A 119 4.64 -13.75 -15.71
C PRO A 119 5.99 -13.16 -16.12
N LEU A 120 6.22 -11.86 -15.86
CA LEU A 120 7.50 -11.19 -16.15
C LEU A 120 8.69 -11.89 -15.49
N LEU A 121 8.56 -12.30 -14.23
CA LEU A 121 9.64 -12.97 -13.51
C LEU A 121 9.89 -14.39 -14.02
N LYS A 122 8.83 -15.10 -14.43
CA LYS A 122 8.93 -16.50 -14.89
C LYS A 122 9.38 -16.62 -16.34
N GLU A 123 8.83 -15.79 -17.21
CA GLU A 123 9.00 -15.87 -18.67
C GLU A 123 10.08 -14.90 -19.17
N GLY A 124 10.47 -13.93 -18.34
CA GLY A 124 11.35 -12.84 -18.71
C GLY A 124 10.62 -11.73 -19.47
N GLY A 125 11.23 -10.54 -19.51
CA GLY A 125 10.70 -9.40 -20.25
C GLY A 125 11.14 -8.07 -19.68
N VAL A 126 10.54 -7.00 -20.19
CA VAL A 126 10.79 -5.63 -19.72
C VAL A 126 9.47 -5.00 -19.30
N LEU A 127 9.43 -4.51 -18.05
CA LEU A 127 8.33 -3.72 -17.53
C LEU A 127 8.77 -2.26 -17.40
N VAL A 128 8.05 -1.37 -18.08
CA VAL A 128 8.23 0.08 -17.95
C VAL A 128 7.08 0.64 -17.13
N VAL A 129 7.39 1.32 -16.03
CA VAL A 129 6.40 1.93 -15.13
C VAL A 129 6.56 3.43 -15.19
N ASN A 130 5.56 4.12 -15.74
CA ASN A 130 5.47 5.57 -15.69
C ASN A 130 4.57 5.97 -14.50
N SER A 131 5.15 6.61 -13.49
CA SER A 131 4.43 7.06 -12.29
C SER A 131 3.53 8.27 -12.54
N ALA A 132 3.62 8.91 -13.72
CA ALA A 132 2.76 9.99 -14.19
C ALA A 132 2.48 11.06 -13.12
N VAL A 133 3.51 11.49 -12.38
CA VAL A 133 3.39 12.36 -11.20
C VAL A 133 2.55 13.61 -11.47
N GLY A 134 2.72 14.25 -12.63
CA GLY A 134 1.95 15.44 -13.01
C GLY A 134 0.44 15.18 -13.22
N LEU A 135 0.05 13.95 -13.58
CA LEU A 135 -1.35 13.57 -13.82
C LEU A 135 -2.02 13.00 -12.56
N LEU A 136 -1.30 12.15 -11.81
CA LEU A 136 -1.81 11.50 -10.61
C LEU A 136 -1.72 12.40 -9.37
N GLY A 137 -0.76 13.32 -9.35
CA GLY A 137 -0.32 14.02 -8.16
C GLY A 137 0.68 13.19 -7.34
N GLU A 138 1.50 13.86 -6.53
CA GLU A 138 2.62 13.25 -5.81
C GLU A 138 2.21 12.05 -4.94
N GLY A 139 1.15 12.18 -4.15
CA GLY A 139 0.72 11.13 -3.22
C GLY A 139 0.27 9.85 -3.94
N ALA A 140 -0.48 9.97 -5.03
CA ALA A 140 -0.97 8.82 -5.79
C ALA A 140 0.16 8.18 -6.62
N ALA A 141 1.00 8.99 -7.26
CA ALA A 141 2.16 8.50 -7.99
C ALA A 141 3.14 7.75 -7.06
N SER A 142 3.41 8.30 -5.88
CA SER A 142 4.24 7.67 -4.87
C SER A 142 3.63 6.36 -4.38
N LEU A 143 2.32 6.34 -4.09
CA LEU A 143 1.60 5.13 -3.69
C LEU A 143 1.70 4.04 -4.77
N VAL A 144 1.44 4.38 -6.03
CA VAL A 144 1.44 3.41 -7.14
C VAL A 144 2.84 2.86 -7.36
N GLY A 145 3.85 3.72 -7.47
CA GLY A 145 5.23 3.29 -7.68
C GLY A 145 5.76 2.44 -6.52
N ALA A 146 5.50 2.85 -5.27
CA ALA A 146 5.85 2.05 -4.10
C ALA A 146 5.10 0.72 -4.06
N THR A 147 3.81 0.69 -4.44
CA THR A 147 3.03 -0.56 -4.51
C THR A 147 3.62 -1.51 -5.54
N VAL A 148 4.00 -1.03 -6.73
CA VAL A 148 4.63 -1.86 -7.76
C VAL A 148 5.97 -2.38 -7.29
N LEU A 149 6.85 -1.53 -6.74
CA LEU A 149 8.15 -1.98 -6.22
C LEU A 149 8.00 -3.02 -5.09
N ASN A 150 7.10 -2.77 -4.14
CA ASN A 150 6.83 -3.70 -3.04
C ASN A 150 6.25 -5.03 -3.56
N LEU A 151 5.37 -5.00 -4.57
CA LEU A 151 4.81 -6.19 -5.20
C LEU A 151 5.89 -7.00 -5.93
N LEU A 152 6.79 -6.34 -6.66
CA LEU A 152 7.94 -6.99 -7.29
C LEU A 152 8.85 -7.64 -6.24
N GLY A 153 9.07 -6.96 -5.11
CA GLY A 153 9.81 -7.52 -3.99
C GLY A 153 9.19 -8.81 -3.45
N LEU A 154 7.87 -8.79 -3.18
CA LEU A 154 7.14 -9.99 -2.73
C LEU A 154 7.22 -11.14 -3.75
N ILE A 155 7.06 -10.85 -5.04
CA ILE A 155 7.13 -11.87 -6.10
C ILE A 155 8.53 -12.48 -6.21
N VAL A 156 9.58 -11.69 -5.99
CA VAL A 156 10.94 -12.22 -5.95
C VAL A 156 11.14 -13.11 -4.72
N GLU A 157 10.56 -12.77 -3.56
CA GLU A 157 10.61 -13.60 -2.35
C GLU A 157 9.89 -14.96 -2.49
N GLU A 158 8.86 -15.05 -3.35
CA GLU A 158 8.20 -16.34 -3.66
C GLU A 158 9.20 -17.40 -4.16
N GLN A 159 10.37 -16.98 -4.68
CA GLN A 159 11.47 -17.87 -5.12
C GLN A 159 12.29 -18.50 -3.98
N VAL A 160 11.98 -18.23 -2.71
CA VAL A 160 12.67 -18.81 -1.54
C VAL A 160 12.73 -20.34 -1.60
N ALA A 161 11.69 -20.98 -2.14
CA ALA A 161 11.60 -22.43 -2.28
C ALA A 161 12.52 -23.01 -3.38
N LEU A 162 13.05 -22.17 -4.27
CA LEU A 162 13.91 -22.60 -5.38
C LEU A 162 15.39 -22.62 -4.97
N PRO A 163 16.18 -23.60 -5.46
CA PRO A 163 17.64 -23.57 -5.35
C PRO A 163 18.21 -22.29 -5.99
N PRO A 164 19.33 -21.72 -5.48
CA PRO A 164 19.88 -20.46 -5.99
C PRO A 164 20.12 -20.40 -7.50
N GLY A 165 20.52 -21.53 -8.13
CA GLY A 165 20.74 -21.62 -9.57
C GLY A 165 19.48 -21.64 -10.44
N GLN A 166 18.30 -21.80 -9.84
CA GLN A 166 17.00 -21.83 -10.54
C GLN A 166 16.17 -20.55 -10.32
N ARG A 167 16.69 -19.59 -9.54
CA ARG A 167 16.01 -18.32 -9.29
C ARG A 167 16.16 -17.40 -10.49
N SER A 168 15.03 -16.91 -11.00
CA SER A 168 14.98 -15.83 -11.97
C SER A 168 15.56 -14.55 -11.38
N ARG A 169 16.26 -13.80 -12.23
CA ARG A 169 16.84 -12.51 -11.87
C ARG A 169 15.88 -11.38 -12.21
N LEU A 170 15.77 -10.42 -11.29
CA LEU A 170 15.02 -9.18 -11.50
C LEU A 170 15.96 -7.99 -11.31
N VAL A 171 16.05 -7.13 -12.32
CA VAL A 171 16.79 -5.86 -12.21
C VAL A 171 15.78 -4.72 -12.28
N ALA A 172 15.67 -3.97 -11.19
CA ALA A 172 14.80 -2.80 -11.09
C ALA A 172 15.63 -1.52 -11.18
N LEU A 173 15.40 -0.74 -12.22
CA LEU A 173 15.97 0.59 -12.39
C LEU A 173 14.95 1.63 -11.90
N VAL A 174 15.33 2.42 -10.90
CA VAL A 174 14.43 3.41 -10.27
C VAL A 174 15.06 4.79 -10.42
N ASP A 175 14.61 5.53 -11.44
CA ASP A 175 15.14 6.85 -11.83
C ASP A 175 14.92 7.91 -10.73
N GLU A 176 13.84 7.77 -9.97
CA GLU A 176 13.41 8.78 -9.00
C GLU A 176 13.11 8.11 -7.66
N SER A 177 14.13 7.53 -7.02
CA SER A 177 13.92 6.72 -5.80
C SER A 177 13.31 7.52 -4.64
N SER A 178 13.70 8.80 -4.51
CA SER A 178 13.20 9.72 -3.49
C SER A 178 11.70 10.07 -3.60
N THR A 179 11.11 10.09 -4.79
CA THR A 179 9.65 10.32 -4.96
C THR A 179 8.83 9.09 -4.63
N LEU A 180 9.44 7.90 -4.62
CA LEU A 180 8.82 6.63 -4.23
C LEU A 180 9.13 6.28 -2.76
N GLY A 181 9.13 7.26 -1.86
CA GLY A 181 9.53 7.09 -0.44
C GLY A 181 8.71 6.07 0.36
N ALA A 182 7.55 5.63 -0.12
CA ALA A 182 6.77 4.57 0.53
C ALA A 182 7.27 3.14 0.24
N ALA A 183 8.22 2.97 -0.69
CA ALA A 183 8.85 1.67 -0.98
C ALA A 183 9.76 1.21 0.18
N ASP A 184 9.92 -0.11 0.34
CA ASP A 184 10.78 -0.70 1.38
C ASP A 184 12.25 -0.82 0.95
N TYR A 185 12.91 0.30 0.66
CA TYR A 185 14.30 0.29 0.19
C TYR A 185 15.28 -0.45 1.11
N PRO A 186 15.24 -0.29 2.45
CA PRO A 186 16.16 -1.00 3.34
C PRO A 186 16.03 -2.51 3.20
N ARG A 187 14.80 -3.03 3.18
CA ARG A 187 14.56 -4.46 2.96
C ARG A 187 14.94 -4.91 1.55
N MET A 188 14.60 -4.11 0.53
CA MET A 188 14.92 -4.42 -0.86
C MET A 188 16.42 -4.59 -1.09
N LEU A 189 17.23 -3.70 -0.51
CA LEU A 189 18.68 -3.72 -0.69
C LEU A 189 19.38 -4.76 0.22
N SER A 190 18.89 -4.99 1.44
CA SER A 190 19.53 -5.90 2.40
C SER A 190 19.13 -7.37 2.26
N GLU A 191 17.89 -7.66 1.82
CA GLU A 191 17.34 -9.02 1.82
C GLU A 191 17.13 -9.59 0.43
N LEU A 192 16.55 -8.81 -0.50
CA LEU A 192 16.05 -9.35 -1.76
C LEU A 192 17.13 -9.78 -2.73
N GLY A 193 18.38 -9.31 -2.55
CA GLY A 193 19.53 -9.78 -3.30
C GLY A 193 19.71 -11.31 -3.22
N LYS A 194 19.38 -11.91 -2.08
CA LYS A 194 19.44 -13.36 -1.86
C LYS A 194 18.47 -14.13 -2.76
N TYR A 195 17.38 -13.49 -3.18
CA TYR A 195 16.33 -14.08 -4.01
C TYR A 195 16.47 -13.74 -5.49
N GLY A 196 17.55 -13.04 -5.89
CA GLY A 196 17.83 -12.72 -7.30
C GLY A 196 17.39 -11.33 -7.74
N ALA A 197 16.97 -10.45 -6.82
CA ALA A 197 16.72 -9.05 -7.15
C ALA A 197 18.02 -8.23 -7.18
N SER A 198 18.06 -7.21 -8.02
CA SER A 198 19.08 -6.15 -8.00
C SER A 198 18.39 -4.83 -8.28
N PHE A 199 18.75 -3.80 -7.52
CA PHE A 199 18.14 -2.48 -7.62
C PHE A 199 19.20 -1.45 -7.99
N VAL A 200 18.89 -0.60 -8.96
CA VAL A 200 19.70 0.57 -9.31
C VAL A 200 18.84 1.79 -8.97
N LEU A 201 19.22 2.48 -7.90
CA LEU A 201 18.49 3.64 -7.40
C LEU A 201 19.21 4.91 -7.84
N VAL A 202 18.50 5.75 -8.57
CA VAL A 202 18.95 7.10 -8.91
C VAL A 202 18.33 8.06 -7.90
N THR A 203 19.13 8.97 -7.37
CA THR A 203 18.72 10.01 -6.42
C THR A 203 19.35 11.33 -6.80
N GLN A 204 18.62 12.43 -6.57
CA GLN A 204 19.08 13.78 -6.89
C GLN A 204 20.10 14.31 -5.85
N SER A 205 20.13 13.74 -4.64
CA SER A 205 21.14 14.08 -3.62
C SER A 205 21.29 12.97 -2.58
N LEU A 206 22.45 12.94 -1.91
CA LEU A 206 22.68 12.06 -0.76
C LEU A 206 21.74 12.40 0.41
N ALA A 207 21.45 13.69 0.63
CA ALA A 207 20.50 14.09 1.66
C ALA A 207 19.08 13.52 1.43
N LYS A 208 18.64 13.39 0.18
CA LYS A 208 17.37 12.74 -0.16
C LYS A 208 17.41 11.22 0.05
N LEU A 209 18.60 10.60 -0.08
CA LEU A 209 18.79 9.19 0.24
C LEU A 209 18.78 8.98 1.76
N ASP A 210 19.45 9.85 2.52
CA ASP A 210 19.46 9.81 4.00
C ASP A 210 18.05 9.99 4.59
N ALA A 211 17.23 10.84 3.96
CA ALA A 211 15.83 11.01 4.35
C ALA A 211 14.98 9.74 4.14
N ILE A 212 15.43 8.81 3.29
CA ILE A 212 14.81 7.49 3.14
C ILE A 212 15.36 6.56 4.23
N ASP A 213 16.69 6.38 4.28
CA ASP A 213 17.41 5.66 5.33
C ASP A 213 18.93 5.88 5.18
N GLU A 214 19.59 6.36 6.23
CA GLU A 214 21.05 6.60 6.26
C GLU A 214 21.88 5.33 6.05
N ALA A 215 21.32 4.14 6.34
CA ALA A 215 21.97 2.86 6.14
C ALA A 215 22.11 2.47 4.64
N LEU A 216 21.47 3.22 3.73
CA LEU A 216 21.56 2.98 2.28
C LEU A 216 22.80 3.61 1.64
N ARG A 217 23.65 4.29 2.42
CA ARG A 217 24.91 4.84 1.92
C ARG A 217 25.82 3.71 1.40
N PRO A 218 26.49 3.89 0.24
CA PRO A 218 27.54 2.98 -0.18
C PRO A 218 28.63 2.95 0.90
N THR A 219 28.92 1.78 1.44
CA THR A 219 30.09 1.52 2.28
C THR A 219 31.36 1.49 1.45
#